data_AF-J7KMD1-F1
#
_entry.id   AF-J7KMD1-F1
#
_cell.length_a   1.000
_cell.length_b   1.000
_cell.length_c   1.000
_cell.angle_alpha   90.00
_cell.angle_beta   90.00
_cell.angle_gamma   90.00
#
_symmetry.space_group_name_H-M   'P 1'
#
loop_
_entity.id
_entity.type
_entity.pdbx_description
1 polymer ?
#
loop_
_entity_poly.entity_id
_entity_poly.type
_entity_poly.pdbx_seq_one_letter_code
_entity_poly.pdbx_strand_id
1 'polypeptide(L)' 'SQQINLVPEFALDKTYVYKYEALLLGGLPQEGLARAGIKVSSKVLLSAVTENTFLMKLMDPLLHEYADI' A
#
# COMPACT_ATOMS: atom_id res chain seq x y z
N SER A 1 3.82 -33.12 0.85
CA SER A 1 3.73 -31.72 0.37
C SER A 1 3.94 -30.80 1.56
N GLN A 2 4.89 -29.88 1.50
CA GLN A 2 5.10 -28.88 2.56
C GLN A 2 4.21 -27.66 2.28
N GLN A 3 3.41 -27.26 3.26
CA GLN A 3 2.56 -26.07 3.15
C GLN A 3 3.40 -24.84 3.50
N ILE A 4 3.67 -23.99 2.50
CA ILE A 4 4.36 -22.72 2.71
C ILE A 4 3.36 -21.75 3.32
N ASN A 5 3.62 -21.31 4.54
CA ASN A 5 2.86 -20.23 5.16
C ASN A 5 3.32 -18.90 4.57
N LEU A 6 2.45 -18.25 3.80
CA LEU A 6 2.71 -16.95 3.16
C LEU A 6 2.27 -15.76 4.02
N VAL A 7 1.82 -16.00 5.26
CA VAL A 7 1.42 -14.94 6.18
C VAL A 7 2.67 -14.20 6.65
N PRO A 8 2.78 -12.87 6.42
CA PRO A 8 3.87 -12.08 6.94
C PRO A 8 3.82 -12.06 8.47
N GLU A 9 4.93 -12.39 9.13
CA GLU A 9 5.06 -12.30 10.58
C GLU A 9 5.60 -10.93 11.00
N PHE A 10 4.89 -10.26 11.91
CA PHE A 10 5.31 -9.01 12.54
C PHE A 10 5.53 -9.23 14.03
N ALA A 11 6.72 -8.92 14.52
CA ALA A 11 7.00 -9.00 15.96
C ALA A 11 6.29 -7.88 16.74
N LEU A 12 5.76 -8.19 17.93
CA LEU A 12 5.00 -7.26 18.79
C LEU A 12 5.81 -6.03 19.25
N ASP A 13 7.14 -6.14 19.28
CA ASP A 13 8.06 -5.09 19.72
C ASP A 13 8.70 -4.31 18.55
N LYS A 14 8.28 -4.59 17.32
CA LYS A 14 8.86 -3.98 16.11
C LYS A 14 7.86 -3.15 15.33
N THR A 15 8.37 -2.07 14.77
CA THR A 15 7.69 -1.31 13.72
C THR A 15 8.47 -1.45 12.43
N TYR A 16 7.77 -1.88 11.38
CA TYR A 16 8.31 -2.09 10.05
C TYR A 16 7.94 -0.90 9.19
N VAL A 17 8.93 -0.36 8.46
CA VAL A 17 8.75 0.84 7.65
C VAL A 17 8.89 0.46 6.18
N TYR A 18 7.84 0.69 5.41
CA TYR A 18 7.80 0.42 3.97
C TYR A 18 7.62 1.71 3.18
N LYS A 19 8.19 1.75 1.98
CA LYS A 19 7.79 2.71 0.95
C LYS A 19 6.48 2.23 0.34
N TYR A 20 5.53 3.13 0.17
CA TYR A 20 4.22 2.84 -0.40
C TYR A 20 3.98 3.75 -1.60
N GLU A 21 3.61 3.13 -2.73
CA GLU A 21 3.26 3.78 -3.98
C GLU A 21 1.92 3.21 -4.45
N ALA A 22 0.97 4.08 -4.80
CA ALA A 22 -0.32 3.67 -5.33
C ALA A 22 -0.83 4.65 -6.39
N LEU A 23 -1.68 4.12 -7.28
CA LEU A 23 -2.43 4.90 -8.27
C LEU A 23 -3.92 4.71 -8.01
N LEU A 24 -4.62 5.80 -7.77
CA LEU A 24 -6.07 5.86 -7.70
C LEU A 24 -6.57 6.43 -9.03
N LEU A 25 -7.01 5.56 -9.93
CA LEU A 25 -7.40 5.93 -11.29
C LEU A 25 -8.93 6.01 -11.42
N GLY A 26 -9.40 7.00 -12.17
CA GLY A 26 -10.74 7.10 -12.72
C GLY A 26 -10.73 6.94 -14.25
N GLY A 27 -11.89 6.62 -14.82
CA GLY A 27 -12.07 6.38 -16.25
C GLY A 27 -12.51 4.94 -16.57
N LEU A 28 -12.66 4.64 -17.86
CA LEU A 28 -13.00 3.29 -18.31
C LEU A 28 -11.76 2.37 -18.22
N PRO A 29 -11.90 1.11 -17.79
CA PRO A 29 -10.78 0.18 -17.65
C PRO A 29 -10.32 -0.41 -18.99
N GLN A 30 -10.77 0.16 -20.12
CA GLN A 30 -10.49 -0.33 -21.46
C GLN A 30 -9.12 0.16 -21.91
N GLU A 31 -8.33 -0.74 -22.48
CA GLU A 31 -7.01 -0.42 -23.04
C GLU A 31 -7.14 0.64 -24.15
N GLY A 32 -6.22 1.60 -24.19
CA GLY A 32 -6.21 2.68 -25.17
C GLY A 32 -7.18 3.83 -24.88
N LEU A 33 -7.94 3.78 -23.78
CA LEU A 33 -8.70 4.93 -23.29
C LEU A 33 -7.93 5.68 -22.21
N ALA A 34 -7.95 7.01 -22.28
CA ALA A 34 -7.28 7.87 -21.32
C ALA A 34 -7.85 7.67 -19.91
N ARG A 35 -6.94 7.62 -18.92
CA ARG A 35 -7.27 7.54 -17.50
C ARG A 35 -6.58 8.68 -16.77
N ALA A 36 -7.25 9.23 -15.78
CA ALA A 36 -6.69 10.26 -14.92
C ALA A 36 -6.90 9.87 -13.46
N GLY A 37 -6.09 10.39 -12.57
CA GLY A 37 -6.14 9.96 -11.19
C GLY A 37 -5.16 10.67 -10.29
N ILE A 38 -4.91 10.03 -9.14
CA ILE A 38 -4.01 10.50 -8.12
C ILE A 38 -2.94 9.44 -7.91
N LYS A 39 -1.67 9.87 -8.02
CA LYS A 39 -0.55 9.10 -7.52
C LYS A 39 -0.31 9.43 -6.04
N VAL A 40 -0.20 8.40 -5.22
CA VAL A 40 0.07 8.50 -3.79
C VAL A 40 1.45 7.91 -3.51
N SER A 41 2.32 8.72 -2.93
CA SER A 41 3.64 8.30 -2.44
C SER A 41 3.70 8.54 -0.94
N SER A 42 4.05 7.53 -0.15
CA SER A 42 4.08 7.65 1.32
C SER A 42 5.05 6.65 1.94
N LYS A 43 5.32 6.82 3.24
CA LYS A 43 5.86 5.74 4.08
C LYS A 43 4.72 5.12 4.87
N VAL A 44 4.71 3.79 4.99
CA VAL A 44 3.76 3.08 5.84
C VAL A 44 4.51 2.43 6.99
N LEU A 45 4.02 2.67 8.21
CA LEU A 45 4.48 2.01 9.43
C LEU A 45 3.49 0.89 9.76
N LEU A 46 4.01 -0.32 9.94
CA LEU A 46 3.26 -1.51 10.35
C LEU A 46 3.79 -2.04 11.67
N SER A 47 2.91 -2.34 12.61
CA SER A 47 3.26 -3.00 13.88
C SER A 47 2.16 -3.96 14.32
N ALA A 48 2.52 -5.07 14.93
CA ALA A 48 1.56 -5.95 15.59
C ALA A 48 1.16 -5.37 16.96
N VAL A 49 -0.12 -5.44 17.29
CA VAL A 49 -0.68 -5.06 18.61
C VAL A 49 -1.04 -6.32 19.40
N THR A 50 -1.57 -7.33 18.71
CA THR A 50 -1.79 -8.71 19.21
C THR A 50 -1.46 -9.69 18.08
N GLU A 51 -1.63 -11.01 18.30
CA GLU A 51 -1.34 -12.05 17.28
C GLU A 51 -2.04 -11.80 15.93
N ASN A 52 -3.27 -11.24 15.95
CA ASN A 52 -4.07 -11.03 14.73
C ASN A 52 -4.53 -9.59 14.55
N THR A 53 -4.03 -8.66 15.36
CA THR A 53 -4.35 -7.23 15.25
C THR A 53 -3.11 -6.45 14.91
N PHE A 54 -3.15 -5.71 13.81
CA PHE A 54 -2.04 -4.90 13.32
C PHE A 54 -2.46 -3.44 13.22
N LEU A 55 -1.52 -2.54 13.52
CA LEU A 55 -1.68 -1.11 13.29
C LEU A 55 -0.96 -0.74 12.00
N MET A 56 -1.63 0.04 11.16
CA MET A 56 -1.05 0.65 9.96
C MET A 56 -1.17 2.18 10.06
N LYS A 57 -0.04 2.87 9.86
CA LYS A 57 -0.01 4.33 9.83
C LYS A 57 0.66 4.81 8.54
N LEU A 58 -0.06 5.62 7.76
CA LEU A 58 0.50 6.40 6.66
C LEU A 58 1.23 7.62 7.22
N MET A 59 2.45 7.85 6.73
CA MET A 59 3.31 8.96 7.12
C MET A 59 3.53 9.87 5.92
N ASP A 60 3.26 11.15 6.11
CA ASP A 60 3.54 12.23 5.15
C ASP A 60 3.11 11.88 3.72
N PRO A 61 1.82 11.53 3.48
CA PRO A 61 1.38 11.17 2.15
C PRO A 61 1.51 12.35 1.20
N LEU A 62 2.17 12.12 0.07
CA LEU A 62 2.24 13.04 -1.05
C LEU A 62 1.25 12.61 -2.12
N LEU A 63 0.41 13.55 -2.53
CA LEU A 63 -0.60 13.36 -3.58
C LEU A 63 -0.18 14.15 -4.81
N HIS A 64 -0.12 13.48 -5.95
CA HIS A 64 0.20 14.07 -7.24
C HIS A 64 -0.90 13.75 -8.23
N GLU A 65 -1.18 14.70 -9.12
CA GLU A 65 -2.00 14.40 -10.30
C GLU A 65 -1.31 13.34 -11.16
N TYR A 66 -2.10 12.40 -11.66
CA TYR A 66 -1.67 11.38 -12.61
C TYR A 66 -2.55 11.46 -13.86
N ALA A 67 -1.92 11.53 -15.03
CA ALA A 67 -2.57 11.42 -16.31
C ALA A 67 -1.88 10.32 -17.12
N ASP A 68 -2.65 9.31 -17.52
CA ASP A 68 -2.24 8.27 -18.47
C ASP A 68 -2.51 8.81 -19.88
N ILE A 69 -1.48 8.82 -20.74
CA ILE A 69 -1.58 9.23 -22.14
C ILE A 69 -1.91 8.02 -23.01
#